data_AF-A0A2R2IW16-F1
#
_entry.id   AF-A0A2R2IW16-F1
#
_cell.length_a   1.000
_cell.length_b   1.000
_cell.length_c   1.000
_cell.angle_alpha   90.00
_cell.angle_beta   90.00
_cell.angle_gamma   90.00
#
_symmetry.space_group_name_H-M   'P 1'
#
loop_
_entity.id
_entity.type
_entity.pdbx_description
1 polymer ?
#
loop_
_entity_poly.entity_id
_entity_poly.type
_entity_poly.pdbx_seq_one_letter_code
_entity_poly.pdbx_strand_id
1 'polypeptide(L)'
;MRKPLMTLLLSLPCALASLPAGSAPAAGLAGDYLANIGAPGNRLQLRLSCRDDAHCELATAFEAAGAPSQPVRQRLDQVLALQDKTEAENALRFAVQHRGDQPLPPDLAEAMAKLKPVLSGQPAIRQCWDLNLPQPGEMLACTLSGAPAGSAPLYLFGTLQADGQAGFRRYVIYPLSRQ
;
A
#
# COMPACT_ATOMS: atom_id res chain seq x y z
N MET A 1 73.14 -12.14 37.61
CA MET A 1 72.76 -10.93 36.86
C MET A 1 71.45 -11.18 36.11
N ARG A 2 70.73 -10.10 35.80
CA ARG A 2 69.28 -9.95 35.56
C ARG A 2 68.67 -10.74 34.37
N LYS A 3 67.39 -11.17 34.58
CA LYS A 3 66.28 -11.42 33.61
C LYS A 3 66.02 -10.18 32.70
N PRO A 4 65.19 -10.19 31.61
CA PRO A 4 63.97 -11.01 31.39
C PRO A 4 63.74 -11.52 29.93
N LEU A 5 63.02 -12.64 29.70
CA LEU A 5 61.57 -12.82 29.50
C LEU A 5 60.82 -11.66 28.84
N MET A 6 60.37 -11.84 27.60
CA MET A 6 59.42 -10.93 26.95
C MET A 6 58.25 -11.73 26.36
N THR A 7 57.16 -11.69 27.12
CA THR A 7 55.79 -12.09 26.77
C THR A 7 55.23 -11.09 25.77
N LEU A 8 54.58 -11.55 24.70
CA LEU A 8 53.70 -10.72 23.89
C LEU A 8 52.38 -11.48 23.64
N LEU A 9 51.41 -11.14 24.49
CA LEU A 9 49.98 -11.31 24.29
C LEU A 9 49.51 -10.21 23.32
N LEU A 10 48.77 -10.57 22.28
CA LEU A 10 47.78 -9.67 21.67
C LEU A 10 46.60 -10.48 21.17
N SER A 11 45.59 -10.51 22.03
CA SER A 11 44.18 -10.74 21.71
C SER A 11 43.68 -9.69 20.71
N LEU A 12 43.05 -10.12 19.62
CA LEU A 12 42.16 -9.28 18.83
C LEU A 12 40.74 -9.87 18.87
N PRO A 13 39.78 -9.18 19.53
CA PRO A 13 38.36 -9.47 19.39
C PRO A 13 37.78 -8.63 18.23
N CYS A 14 36.99 -9.23 17.36
CA CYS A 14 35.97 -8.49 16.61
C CYS A 14 34.89 -9.46 16.11
N ALA A 15 33.91 -9.68 16.97
CA ALA A 15 32.58 -10.07 16.54
C ALA A 15 31.97 -8.92 15.74
N LEU A 16 31.61 -9.15 14.48
CA LEU A 16 30.54 -8.39 13.80
C LEU A 16 29.77 -9.36 12.93
N ALA A 17 28.65 -9.82 13.51
CA ALA A 17 27.59 -10.54 12.84
C ALA A 17 27.11 -9.72 11.63
N SER A 18 27.37 -10.24 10.43
CA SER A 18 26.76 -9.75 9.20
C SER A 18 25.38 -10.40 9.09
N LEU A 19 24.41 -9.92 9.86
CA LEU A 19 23.01 -10.17 9.54
C LEU A 19 22.68 -9.29 8.34
N PRO A 20 22.34 -9.84 7.16
CA PRO A 20 21.62 -9.05 6.19
C PRO A 20 20.33 -8.62 6.90
N ALA A 21 20.15 -7.31 7.05
CA ALA A 21 18.85 -6.72 7.32
C ALA A 21 17.97 -6.99 6.10
N GLY A 22 17.50 -8.23 5.97
CA GLY A 22 16.26 -8.53 5.30
C GLY A 22 15.20 -7.82 6.11
N SER A 23 14.93 -6.58 5.73
CA SER A 23 13.79 -5.80 6.18
C SER A 23 12.59 -6.73 6.12
N ALA A 24 12.19 -7.24 7.29
CA ALA A 24 10.93 -7.93 7.43
C ALA A 24 9.89 -6.96 6.84
N PRO A 25 9.02 -7.42 5.92
CA PRO A 25 7.94 -6.56 5.46
C PRO A 25 7.22 -6.08 6.70
N ALA A 26 7.13 -4.76 6.89
CA ALA A 26 6.41 -4.20 8.02
C ALA A 26 5.03 -4.88 8.03
N ALA A 27 4.76 -5.65 9.09
CA ALA A 27 3.54 -6.46 9.20
C ALA A 27 2.29 -5.60 9.45
N GLY A 28 2.44 -4.28 9.34
CA GLY A 28 1.50 -3.24 9.76
C GLY A 28 1.39 -2.11 8.75
N LEU A 29 0.59 -1.11 9.09
CA LEU A 29 0.33 0.08 8.29
C LEU A 29 1.33 1.20 8.55
N ALA A 30 2.15 1.17 9.60
CA ALA A 30 3.06 2.28 9.90
C ALA A 30 3.92 2.73 8.69
N GLY A 31 3.86 4.03 8.40
CA GLY A 31 4.56 4.68 7.29
C GLY A 31 3.68 5.61 6.45
N ASP A 32 4.31 6.22 5.44
CA ASP A 32 3.67 7.11 4.48
C ASP A 32 3.55 6.43 3.12
N TYR A 33 2.36 6.46 2.55
CA TYR A 33 2.08 5.86 1.26
C TYR A 33 1.32 6.82 0.35
N LEU A 34 1.62 6.77 -0.94
CA LEU A 34 1.10 7.67 -1.94
C LEU A 34 0.62 6.91 -3.18
N ALA A 35 -0.55 7.28 -3.67
CA ALA A 35 -1.01 6.98 -5.01
C ALA A 35 -1.25 8.29 -5.76
N ASN A 36 -0.79 8.33 -7.00
CA ASN A 36 -1.09 9.39 -7.95
C ASN A 36 -1.85 8.72 -9.10
N ILE A 37 -3.04 9.19 -9.42
CA ILE A 37 -3.92 8.63 -10.43
C ILE A 37 -4.36 9.76 -11.35
N GLY A 38 -4.31 9.56 -12.66
CA GLY A 38 -4.70 10.57 -13.64
C GLY A 38 -3.50 11.35 -14.18
N ALA A 39 -3.74 12.04 -15.29
CA ALA A 39 -2.73 12.76 -16.03
C ALA A 39 -2.30 14.06 -15.33
N PRO A 40 -1.10 14.61 -15.66
CA PRO A 40 -0.73 15.95 -15.21
C PRO A 40 -1.80 16.99 -15.54
N GLY A 41 -2.23 17.76 -14.53
CA GLY A 41 -3.31 18.76 -14.68
C GLY A 41 -4.74 18.22 -14.52
N ASN A 42 -4.90 16.90 -14.33
CA ASN A 42 -6.13 16.24 -13.87
C ASN A 42 -5.76 14.99 -13.07
N ARG A 43 -5.30 15.20 -11.83
CA ARG A 43 -4.70 14.15 -11.00
C ARG A 43 -5.37 14.05 -9.64
N LEU A 44 -5.75 12.84 -9.28
CA LEU A 44 -6.10 12.45 -7.91
C LEU A 44 -4.82 11.98 -7.20
N GLN A 45 -4.52 12.61 -6.08
CA GLN A 45 -3.50 12.18 -5.14
C GLN A 45 -4.15 11.66 -3.87
N LEU A 46 -3.80 10.43 -3.49
CA LEU A 46 -4.20 9.79 -2.24
C LEU A 46 -2.95 9.55 -1.41
N ARG A 47 -2.90 10.11 -0.21
CA ARG A 47 -1.82 9.89 0.75
C ARG A 47 -2.39 9.27 2.02
N LEU A 48 -1.91 8.08 2.37
CA LEU A 48 -2.19 7.44 3.66
C LEU A 48 -0.94 7.55 4.53
N SER A 49 -1.04 8.26 5.64
CA SER A 49 0.06 8.48 6.59
C SER A 49 -0.31 7.86 7.93
N CYS A 50 0.36 6.79 8.31
CA CYS A 50 0.06 6.03 9.53
C CYS A 50 1.22 6.15 10.52
N ARG A 51 0.93 6.65 11.73
CA ARG A 51 1.89 6.64 12.85
C ARG A 51 2.10 5.21 13.34
N ASP A 52 1.02 4.47 13.41
CA ASP A 52 0.92 3.08 13.84
C ASP A 52 -0.27 2.42 13.13
N ASP A 53 -0.55 1.15 13.43
CA ASP A 53 -1.57 0.36 12.73
C ASP A 53 -3.02 0.78 13.04
N ALA A 54 -3.23 1.59 14.07
CA ALA A 54 -4.55 2.05 14.51
C ALA A 54 -4.81 3.53 14.18
N HIS A 55 -3.75 4.33 13.98
CA HIS A 55 -3.84 5.77 13.80
C HIS A 55 -3.22 6.22 12.48
N CYS A 56 -4.10 6.61 11.55
CA CYS A 56 -3.73 7.09 10.23
C CYS A 56 -4.38 8.44 9.89
N GLU A 57 -3.85 9.11 8.87
CA GLU A 57 -4.47 10.23 8.19
C GLU A 57 -4.56 9.89 6.70
N LEU A 58 -5.77 9.96 6.14
CA LEU A 58 -5.97 9.92 4.69
C LEU A 58 -6.09 11.36 4.19
N ALA A 59 -5.22 11.75 3.26
CA ALA A 59 -5.30 13.01 2.56
C ALA A 59 -5.61 12.76 1.08
N THR A 60 -6.68 13.41 0.60
CA THR A 60 -7.14 13.33 -0.79
C THR A 60 -7.03 14.71 -1.40
N ALA A 61 -6.24 14.84 -2.47
CA ALA A 61 -6.09 16.06 -3.23
C ALA A 61 -6.47 15.81 -4.69
N PHE A 62 -7.32 16.68 -5.23
CA PHE A 62 -7.54 16.77 -6.67
C PHE A 62 -6.74 17.96 -7.19
N GLU A 63 -5.90 17.71 -8.18
CA GLU A 63 -5.15 18.72 -8.90
C GLU A 63 -5.78 18.89 -10.28
N ALA A 64 -6.35 20.07 -10.51
CA ALA A 64 -6.88 20.49 -11.80
C ALA A 64 -6.13 21.72 -12.29
N ALA A 65 -5.93 21.83 -13.61
CA ALA A 65 -5.26 22.98 -14.21
C ALA A 65 -5.95 24.29 -13.81
N GLY A 66 -5.17 25.23 -13.26
CA GLY A 66 -5.66 26.56 -12.87
C GLY A 66 -6.45 26.62 -11.56
N ALA A 67 -6.61 25.51 -10.84
CA ALA A 67 -7.27 25.48 -9.53
C ALA A 67 -6.27 25.15 -8.41
N PRO A 68 -6.23 25.92 -7.30
CA PRO A 68 -5.44 25.52 -6.14
C PRO A 68 -5.99 24.21 -5.57
N SER A 69 -5.12 23.22 -5.47
CA SER A 69 -5.44 21.96 -4.82
C SER A 69 -5.37 22.14 -3.30
N GLN A 70 -6.50 21.99 -2.61
CA GLN A 70 -6.50 21.86 -1.15
C GLN A 70 -6.77 20.41 -0.79
N PRO A 71 -5.81 19.70 -0.14
CA PRO A 71 -6.04 18.34 0.29
C PRO A 71 -7.12 18.30 1.38
N VAL A 72 -8.15 17.49 1.18
CA VAL A 72 -9.09 17.11 2.22
C VAL A 72 -8.40 16.06 3.08
N ARG A 73 -8.28 16.31 4.39
CA ARG A 73 -7.62 15.41 5.34
C ARG A 73 -8.64 14.80 6.27
N GLN A 74 -8.51 13.52 6.51
CA GLN A 74 -9.38 12.72 7.36
C GLN A 74 -8.52 11.93 8.33
N ARG A 75 -8.74 12.15 9.64
CA ARG A 75 -8.10 11.36 10.69
C ARG A 75 -8.85 10.04 10.85
N LEU A 76 -8.08 8.96 10.97
CA LEU A 76 -8.54 7.60 11.09
C LEU A 76 -7.94 7.05 12.40
N ASP A 77 -8.60 7.30 13.52
CA ASP A 77 -8.10 6.94 14.87
C ASP A 77 -8.59 5.57 15.36
N GLN A 78 -9.33 4.84 14.51
CA GLN A 78 -9.91 3.53 14.84
C GLN A 78 -9.62 2.52 13.74
N VAL A 79 -8.44 2.55 13.13
CA VAL A 79 -8.12 1.56 12.09
C VAL A 79 -8.02 0.17 12.72
N LEU A 80 -8.72 -0.81 12.15
CA LEU A 80 -8.80 -2.16 12.71
C LEU A 80 -8.40 -3.21 11.69
N ALA A 81 -7.63 -4.19 12.14
CA ALA A 81 -7.35 -5.39 11.35
C ALA A 81 -8.67 -6.11 11.01
N LEU A 82 -8.92 -6.31 9.72
CA LEU A 82 -10.14 -6.91 9.22
C LEU A 82 -10.05 -8.44 9.37
N GLN A 83 -11.02 -9.02 10.10
CA GLN A 83 -11.09 -10.47 10.33
C GLN A 83 -11.67 -11.20 9.12
N ASP A 84 -12.79 -10.71 8.59
CA ASP A 84 -13.43 -11.26 7.39
C ASP A 84 -13.00 -10.46 6.15
N LYS A 85 -12.20 -11.11 5.30
CA LYS A 85 -11.62 -10.50 4.08
C LYS A 85 -12.42 -10.86 2.82
N THR A 86 -13.56 -11.55 2.95
CA THR A 86 -14.29 -12.16 1.83
C THR A 86 -14.65 -11.16 0.73
N GLU A 87 -15.12 -9.97 1.10
CA GLU A 87 -15.48 -8.94 0.10
C GLU A 87 -14.25 -8.42 -0.66
N ALA A 88 -13.17 -8.12 0.04
CA ALA A 88 -11.92 -7.66 -0.56
C ALA A 88 -11.32 -8.73 -1.48
N GLU A 89 -11.37 -10.00 -1.07
CA GLU A 89 -10.92 -11.14 -1.88
C GLU A 89 -11.75 -11.31 -3.14
N ASN A 90 -13.07 -11.15 -3.04
CA ASN A 90 -13.97 -11.18 -4.19
C ASN A 90 -13.69 -10.01 -5.15
N ALA A 91 -13.45 -8.80 -4.62
CA ALA A 91 -13.06 -7.64 -5.41
C ALA A 91 -11.72 -7.85 -6.14
N LEU A 92 -10.72 -8.41 -5.46
CA LEU A 92 -9.43 -8.73 -6.06
C LEU A 92 -9.57 -9.80 -7.15
N ARG A 93 -10.33 -10.87 -6.89
CA ARG A 93 -10.61 -11.93 -7.86
C ARG A 93 -11.29 -11.38 -9.11
N PHE A 94 -12.28 -10.51 -8.91
CA PHE A 94 -12.94 -9.80 -10.00
C PHE A 94 -11.92 -8.97 -10.80
N ALA A 95 -11.08 -8.19 -10.13
CA ALA A 95 -10.04 -7.38 -10.79
C ALA A 95 -9.09 -8.23 -11.64
N VAL A 96 -8.66 -9.39 -11.13
CA VAL A 96 -7.82 -10.34 -11.86
C VAL A 96 -8.52 -10.88 -13.11
N GLN A 97 -9.80 -11.26 -13.00
CA GLN A 97 -10.59 -11.78 -14.12
C GLN A 97 -10.82 -10.73 -15.22
N HIS A 98 -11.04 -9.47 -14.81
CA HIS A 98 -11.39 -8.36 -15.70
C HIS A 98 -10.21 -7.44 -16.04
N ARG A 99 -8.96 -7.86 -15.76
CA ARG A 99 -7.75 -7.05 -16.01
C ARG A 99 -7.55 -6.66 -17.48
N GLY A 100 -8.18 -7.38 -18.40
CA GLY A 100 -8.11 -7.18 -19.85
C GLY A 100 -9.24 -6.35 -20.43
N ASP A 101 -10.24 -5.97 -19.64
CA ASP A 101 -11.45 -5.32 -20.14
C ASP A 101 -11.15 -3.92 -20.68
N GLN A 102 -11.80 -3.58 -21.79
CA GLN A 102 -11.74 -2.29 -22.47
C GLN A 102 -13.11 -1.96 -23.09
N PRO A 103 -13.46 -0.67 -23.28
CA PRO A 103 -12.69 0.53 -22.92
C PRO A 103 -12.88 0.93 -21.44
N LEU A 104 -11.86 1.53 -20.84
CA LEU A 104 -11.94 2.15 -19.51
C LEU A 104 -11.90 3.69 -19.63
N PRO A 105 -12.61 4.44 -18.76
CA PRO A 105 -12.41 5.88 -18.64
C PRO A 105 -10.93 6.21 -18.41
N PRO A 106 -10.41 7.35 -18.91
CA PRO A 106 -8.97 7.67 -18.86
C PRO A 106 -8.34 7.53 -17.46
N ASP A 107 -9.01 8.04 -16.43
CA ASP A 107 -8.52 8.00 -15.05
C ASP A 107 -8.44 6.57 -14.51
N LEU A 108 -9.43 5.73 -14.86
CA LEU A 108 -9.44 4.31 -14.49
C LEU A 108 -8.44 3.50 -15.33
N ALA A 109 -8.20 3.89 -16.57
CA ALA A 109 -7.23 3.24 -17.45
C ALA A 109 -5.80 3.36 -16.90
N GLU A 110 -5.43 4.51 -16.32
CA GLU A 110 -4.12 4.67 -15.68
C GLU A 110 -3.99 3.85 -14.40
N ALA A 111 -5.01 3.91 -13.51
CA ALA A 111 -5.02 3.08 -12.30
C ALA A 111 -4.88 1.59 -12.66
N MET A 112 -5.63 1.13 -13.67
CA MET A 112 -5.53 -0.24 -14.18
C MET A 112 -4.17 -0.53 -14.81
N ALA A 113 -3.55 0.42 -15.53
CA ALA A 113 -2.21 0.23 -16.09
C ALA A 113 -1.16 -0.02 -15.00
N LYS A 114 -1.25 0.67 -13.87
CA LYS A 114 -0.37 0.45 -12.70
C LYS A 114 -0.67 -0.87 -11.98
N LEU A 115 -1.94 -1.28 -11.98
CA LEU A 115 -2.40 -2.47 -11.27
C LEU A 115 -2.17 -3.77 -12.08
N LYS A 116 -2.22 -3.71 -13.42
CA LYS A 116 -2.08 -4.85 -14.35
C LYS A 116 -0.86 -5.74 -14.09
N PRO A 117 0.35 -5.23 -13.85
CA PRO A 117 1.51 -6.07 -13.56
C PRO A 117 1.32 -6.92 -12.30
N VAL A 118 0.69 -6.34 -11.28
CA VAL A 118 0.39 -7.02 -10.02
C VAL A 118 -0.68 -8.10 -10.25
N LEU A 119 -1.79 -7.75 -10.92
CA LEU A 119 -2.89 -8.70 -11.19
C LEU A 119 -2.49 -9.86 -12.08
N SER A 120 -1.48 -9.68 -12.94
CA SER A 120 -0.98 -10.74 -13.83
C SER A 120 -0.33 -11.89 -13.04
N GLY A 121 0.20 -11.61 -11.85
CA GLY A 121 0.73 -12.59 -10.92
C GLY A 121 -0.33 -13.33 -10.10
N GLN A 122 -1.62 -13.03 -10.29
CA GLN A 122 -2.73 -13.59 -9.51
C GLN A 122 -2.51 -13.48 -7.98
N PRO A 123 -2.37 -12.25 -7.47
CA PRO A 123 -2.05 -12.01 -6.08
C PRO A 123 -3.18 -12.47 -5.16
N ALA A 124 -2.85 -12.72 -3.89
CA ALA A 124 -3.83 -12.98 -2.84
C ALA A 124 -3.71 -11.93 -1.72
N ILE A 125 -4.82 -11.67 -1.03
CA ILE A 125 -4.80 -10.79 0.14
C ILE A 125 -4.05 -11.47 1.28
N ARG A 126 -3.06 -10.79 1.86
CA ARG A 126 -2.37 -11.25 3.06
C ARG A 126 -3.05 -10.68 4.30
N GLN A 127 -3.19 -9.36 4.37
CA GLN A 127 -3.80 -8.65 5.49
C GLN A 127 -4.58 -7.44 4.98
N CYS A 128 -5.70 -7.13 5.63
CA CYS A 128 -6.46 -5.91 5.40
C CYS A 128 -6.72 -5.21 6.73
N TRP A 129 -6.88 -3.90 6.64
CA TRP A 129 -7.33 -3.04 7.72
C TRP A 129 -8.51 -2.21 7.22
N ASP A 130 -9.55 -2.14 8.03
CA ASP A 130 -10.67 -1.25 7.83
C ASP A 130 -10.27 0.16 8.26
N LEU A 131 -10.33 1.10 7.31
CA LEU A 131 -10.04 2.50 7.57
C LEU A 131 -11.23 3.23 8.19
N ASN A 132 -12.39 2.55 8.35
CA ASN A 132 -13.63 3.10 8.93
C ASN A 132 -14.10 4.40 8.26
N LEU A 133 -13.95 4.48 6.93
CA LEU A 133 -14.23 5.70 6.16
C LEU A 133 -15.05 5.45 4.89
N PRO A 134 -16.12 6.24 4.66
CA PRO A 134 -16.90 7.00 5.64
C PRO A 134 -17.73 6.08 6.56
N GLN A 135 -17.82 4.79 6.23
CA GLN A 135 -18.40 3.73 7.06
C GLN A 135 -17.46 2.53 7.12
N PRO A 136 -17.59 1.67 8.16
CA PRO A 136 -16.85 0.42 8.22
C PRO A 136 -17.05 -0.43 6.96
N GLY A 137 -15.98 -1.04 6.47
CA GLY A 137 -15.96 -1.90 5.29
C GLY A 137 -15.93 -1.16 3.94
N GLU A 138 -16.16 0.15 3.90
CA GLU A 138 -16.16 0.91 2.64
C GLU A 138 -14.75 1.23 2.14
N MET A 139 -13.77 1.33 3.01
CA MET A 139 -12.39 1.59 2.61
C MET A 139 -11.42 0.72 3.38
N LEU A 140 -10.67 -0.09 2.66
CA LEU A 140 -9.72 -1.04 3.21
C LEU A 140 -8.33 -0.74 2.70
N ALA A 141 -7.34 -0.75 3.59
CA ALA A 141 -5.95 -0.84 3.18
C ALA A 141 -5.53 -2.31 3.25
N CYS A 142 -4.98 -2.88 2.18
CA CYS A 142 -4.62 -4.30 2.13
C CYS A 142 -3.20 -4.50 1.61
N THR A 143 -2.51 -5.51 2.15
CA THR A 143 -1.25 -6.04 1.61
C THR A 143 -1.54 -7.28 0.77
N LEU A 144 -0.78 -7.44 -0.30
CA LEU A 144 -0.90 -8.58 -1.21
C LEU A 144 0.32 -9.51 -1.11
N SER A 145 0.09 -10.81 -1.27
CA SER A 145 1.11 -11.81 -1.53
C SER A 145 1.17 -12.12 -3.03
N GLY A 146 2.30 -12.63 -3.51
CA GLY A 146 2.49 -12.96 -4.94
C GLY A 146 2.68 -11.75 -5.86
N ALA A 147 2.74 -10.53 -5.31
CA ALA A 147 3.05 -9.33 -6.09
C ALA A 147 4.54 -9.34 -6.53
N PRO A 148 4.85 -8.89 -7.77
CA PRO A 148 6.23 -8.75 -8.23
C PRO A 148 7.08 -7.85 -7.32
N ALA A 149 8.39 -8.09 -7.29
CA ALA A 149 9.33 -7.19 -6.61
C ALA A 149 9.21 -5.76 -7.14
N GLY A 150 9.28 -4.77 -6.25
CA GLY A 150 9.10 -3.35 -6.61
C GLY A 150 7.64 -2.90 -6.79
N SER A 151 6.66 -3.80 -6.62
CA SER A 151 5.25 -3.42 -6.57
C SER A 151 4.93 -2.58 -5.33
N ALA A 152 3.81 -1.85 -5.37
CA ALA A 152 3.29 -1.15 -4.21
C ALA A 152 3.15 -2.11 -3.01
N PRO A 153 3.62 -1.73 -1.81
CA PRO A 153 3.50 -2.56 -0.61
C PRO A 153 2.09 -2.58 -0.05
N LEU A 154 1.26 -1.58 -0.37
CA LEU A 154 -0.08 -1.40 0.14
C LEU A 154 -1.05 -1.08 -1.00
N TYR A 155 -2.29 -1.53 -0.89
CA TYR A 155 -3.34 -1.33 -1.89
C TYR A 155 -4.58 -0.82 -1.18
N LEU A 156 -5.10 0.32 -1.62
CA LEU A 156 -6.33 0.88 -1.11
C LEU A 156 -7.51 0.35 -1.91
N PHE A 157 -8.42 -0.34 -1.25
CA PHE A 157 -9.70 -0.76 -1.78
C PHE A 157 -10.74 0.25 -1.29
N GLY A 158 -11.41 0.94 -2.19
CA GLY A 158 -12.46 1.92 -1.83
C GLY A 158 -13.77 1.59 -2.52
N THR A 159 -14.88 1.58 -1.79
CA THR A 159 -16.14 1.20 -2.38
C THR A 159 -16.72 2.28 -3.30
N LEU A 160 -17.32 1.86 -4.42
CA LEU A 160 -18.10 2.73 -5.28
C LEU A 160 -19.58 2.58 -4.89
N GLN A 161 -20.19 3.67 -4.40
CA GLN A 161 -21.61 3.68 -4.00
C GLN A 161 -22.59 3.76 -5.19
N ALA A 162 -22.11 3.73 -6.44
CA ALA A 162 -22.97 3.83 -7.62
C ALA A 162 -23.54 2.46 -8.03
N ASP A 163 -24.87 2.36 -8.12
CA ASP A 163 -25.60 1.23 -8.70
C ASP A 163 -25.16 0.99 -10.16
N GLY A 164 -24.16 0.13 -10.39
CA GLY A 164 -23.49 0.07 -11.69
C GLY A 164 -23.03 -1.31 -12.11
N GLN A 165 -23.64 -1.83 -13.17
CA GLN A 165 -23.26 -3.07 -13.82
C GLN A 165 -21.90 -2.93 -14.55
N ALA A 166 -20.97 -3.81 -14.18
CA ALA A 166 -19.71 -4.22 -14.83
C ALA A 166 -18.47 -3.34 -14.57
N GLY A 167 -17.41 -4.03 -14.11
CA GLY A 167 -16.15 -3.47 -13.65
C GLY A 167 -16.21 -3.17 -12.16
N PHE A 168 -15.52 -3.93 -11.30
CA PHE A 168 -15.29 -3.48 -9.93
C PHE A 168 -16.57 -3.02 -9.22
N ARG A 169 -17.68 -3.76 -9.35
CA ARG A 169 -19.04 -3.17 -9.25
C ARG A 169 -19.35 -2.41 -7.95
N ARG A 170 -18.51 -2.56 -6.92
CA ARG A 170 -18.46 -1.67 -5.76
C ARG A 170 -17.06 -1.34 -5.27
N TYR A 171 -15.93 -1.54 -5.96
CA TYR A 171 -14.57 -1.32 -5.38
C TYR A 171 -13.52 -0.81 -6.36
N VAL A 172 -12.86 0.32 -6.14
CA VAL A 172 -11.61 0.67 -6.85
C VAL A 172 -10.40 0.23 -6.05
N ILE A 173 -9.36 -0.28 -6.73
CA ILE A 173 -8.09 -0.67 -6.11
C ILE A 173 -6.98 0.27 -6.57
N TYR A 174 -6.36 0.98 -5.63
CA TYR A 174 -5.24 1.88 -5.88
C TYR A 174 -3.93 1.36 -5.27
N PRO A 175 -2.87 1.15 -6.07
CA PRO A 175 -1.57 0.80 -5.53
C PRO A 175 -0.92 2.02 -4.85
N LEU A 176 -0.64 1.89 -3.55
CA LEU A 176 -0.03 2.92 -2.71
C LEU A 176 1.47 2.63 -2.54
N SER A 177 2.32 3.47 -3.12
CA SER A 177 3.78 3.36 -3.03
C SER A 177 4.31 4.03 -1.77
N ARG A 178 5.29 3.41 -1.09
CA ARG A 178 5.96 4.01 0.07
C ARG A 178 6.72 5.27 -0.36
N GLN A 179 6.68 6.31 0.48
CA GLN A 179 7.46 7.55 0.31
C GLN A 179 8.74 7.54 1.15
#